data_AF-A0ABD1UBS8-F1
#
_entry.id   AF-A0ABD1UBS8-F1
#
_cell.length_a   1.000
_cell.length_b   1.000
_cell.length_c   1.000
_cell.angle_alpha   90.00
_cell.angle_beta   90.00
_cell.angle_gamma   90.00
#
_symmetry.space_group_name_H-M   'P 1'
#
loop_
_entity.id
_entity.type
_entity.pdbx_description
1 polymer ?
#
loop_
_entity_poly.entity_id
_entity_poly.type
_entity_poly.pdbx_seq_one_letter_code
_entity_poly.pdbx_strand_id
1 'polypeptide(L)'
;MTSKLQAAKASKVDDDFDIVPAPVTDSDSPSSDDSDEDDDIDSTVEMLDCAKKMLMKKHGEHILDEIYNKYMFHDEELHKWFMDEEKRHYQPIKSVSIEEIAALRKQFKEIDAMPAKKVAEAKARKKQAVHRQLEKVRKKANSISDQTDISDQSKRKMIEQLYEKATPKKPKKECGSKEVYPSQGWQGGNSC
;
A
#
# COMPACT_ATOMS: atom_id res chain seq x y z
N MET A 1 58.79 -64.41 5.11
CA MET A 1 57.72 -64.19 6.12
C MET A 1 56.86 -63.03 5.65
N THR A 2 55.57 -63.08 5.99
CA THR A 2 54.47 -62.12 5.74
C THR A 2 53.79 -62.15 4.36
N SER A 3 52.78 -63.02 4.28
CA SER A 3 51.59 -62.90 3.45
C SER A 3 50.72 -61.73 3.93
N LYS A 4 50.08 -60.96 3.03
CA LYS A 4 48.82 -60.25 3.36
C LYS A 4 47.93 -60.02 2.13
N LEU A 5 46.67 -60.36 2.36
CA LEU A 5 45.49 -60.33 1.51
C LEU A 5 45.04 -58.89 1.16
N GLN A 6 44.40 -58.66 0.01
CA GLN A 6 42.92 -58.55 -0.14
C GLN A 6 42.52 -57.95 -1.49
N ALA A 7 41.57 -58.63 -2.14
CA ALA A 7 40.92 -58.24 -3.38
C ALA A 7 39.71 -57.31 -3.14
N ALA A 8 39.34 -56.62 -4.22
CA ALA A 8 38.42 -55.48 -4.34
C ALA A 8 37.01 -55.67 -3.77
N LYS A 9 36.41 -54.55 -3.34
CA LYS A 9 35.00 -54.43 -2.96
C LYS A 9 34.31 -53.33 -3.78
N ALA A 10 33.25 -53.76 -4.46
CA ALA A 10 31.99 -53.08 -4.80
C ALA A 10 32.01 -51.73 -5.56
N SER A 11 31.36 -51.79 -6.73
CA SER A 11 30.96 -50.74 -7.66
C SER A 11 30.16 -49.60 -6.99
N LYS A 12 30.56 -48.36 -7.27
CA LYS A 12 29.78 -47.14 -7.00
C LYS A 12 28.81 -46.96 -8.18
N VAL A 13 27.52 -46.82 -7.86
CA VAL A 13 26.43 -46.52 -8.79
C VAL A 13 26.52 -45.03 -9.14
N ASP A 14 26.44 -44.71 -10.43
CA ASP A 14 26.35 -43.34 -10.95
C ASP A 14 24.94 -42.78 -10.72
N ASP A 15 24.84 -41.73 -9.93
CA ASP A 15 23.61 -40.94 -9.76
C ASP A 15 23.51 -39.92 -10.92
N ASP A 16 22.84 -40.33 -11.98
CA ASP A 16 22.40 -39.51 -13.12
C ASP A 16 21.17 -38.68 -12.71
N PHE A 17 21.38 -37.44 -12.29
CA PHE A 17 20.31 -36.47 -12.06
C PHE A 17 20.38 -35.35 -13.10
N ASP A 18 19.40 -35.36 -14.00
CA ASP A 18 19.19 -34.35 -15.04
C ASP A 18 18.73 -33.03 -14.38
N ILE A 19 19.62 -32.04 -14.32
CA ILE A 19 19.30 -30.69 -13.84
C ILE A 19 18.57 -29.93 -14.94
N VAL A 20 17.25 -29.82 -14.78
CA VAL A 20 16.38 -28.96 -15.59
C VAL A 20 16.63 -27.50 -15.20
N PRO A 21 16.98 -26.61 -16.15
CA PRO A 21 17.08 -25.18 -15.84
C PRO A 21 15.72 -24.64 -15.41
N ALA A 22 15.60 -24.22 -14.15
CA ALA A 22 14.43 -23.47 -13.72
C ALA A 22 14.38 -22.13 -14.50
N PRO A 23 13.23 -21.73 -15.06
CA PRO A 23 13.11 -20.40 -15.63
C PRO A 23 13.35 -19.37 -14.51
N VAL A 24 14.09 -18.31 -14.83
CA VAL A 24 14.22 -17.14 -13.94
C VAL A 24 12.82 -16.62 -13.67
N THR A 25 12.33 -16.83 -12.45
CA THR A 25 11.10 -16.21 -11.98
C THR A 25 11.44 -14.77 -11.63
N ASP A 26 11.56 -13.90 -12.63
CA ASP A 26 11.32 -12.47 -12.43
C ASP A 26 9.81 -12.30 -12.21
N SER A 27 9.37 -12.73 -11.02
CA SER A 27 8.01 -12.58 -10.56
C SER A 27 7.97 -11.48 -9.51
N ASP A 28 8.47 -10.30 -9.86
CA ASP A 28 8.08 -9.04 -9.23
C ASP A 28 6.67 -8.70 -9.71
N SER A 29 5.69 -9.38 -9.13
CA SER A 29 4.29 -8.98 -9.23
C SER A 29 3.91 -8.34 -7.90
N PRO A 30 3.80 -7.00 -7.79
CA PRO A 30 3.05 -6.42 -6.71
C PRO A 30 1.60 -6.49 -7.18
N SER A 31 1.00 -7.68 -7.12
CA SER A 31 -0.45 -7.75 -7.11
C SER A 31 -0.87 -7.22 -5.75
N SER A 32 -0.88 -5.89 -5.63
CA SER A 32 -1.73 -5.20 -4.68
C SER A 32 -3.12 -5.61 -5.09
N ASP A 33 -3.66 -6.58 -4.37
CA ASP A 33 -5.08 -6.88 -4.38
C ASP A 33 -5.77 -5.62 -3.85
N ASP A 34 -6.02 -4.69 -4.76
CA ASP A 34 -6.92 -3.55 -4.59
C ASP A 34 -8.31 -4.15 -4.72
N SER A 35 -8.68 -4.97 -3.73
CA SER A 35 -10.07 -5.37 -3.55
C SER A 35 -10.79 -4.06 -3.21
N ASP A 36 -11.38 -3.44 -4.22
CA ASP A 36 -12.43 -2.43 -4.12
C ASP A 36 -13.63 -3.09 -3.41
N GLU A 37 -13.47 -3.47 -2.15
CA GLU A 37 -14.60 -3.56 -1.26
C GLU A 37 -15.07 -2.10 -1.15
N ASP A 38 -16.13 -1.76 -1.90
CA ASP A 38 -16.98 -0.60 -1.65
C ASP A 38 -17.56 -0.76 -0.24
N ASP A 39 -16.70 -0.71 0.78
CA ASP A 39 -17.11 -0.61 2.16
C ASP A 39 -17.90 0.69 2.25
N ASP A 40 -19.21 0.55 2.41
CA ASP A 40 -20.11 1.66 2.63
C ASP A 40 -19.44 2.65 3.60
N ILE A 41 -19.37 3.94 3.26
CA ILE A 41 -18.74 4.97 4.11
C ILE A 41 -19.29 4.92 5.55
N ASP A 42 -20.53 4.45 5.69
CA ASP A 42 -21.16 4.25 6.98
C ASP A 42 -20.55 3.07 7.77
N SER A 43 -20.21 1.94 7.13
CA SER A 43 -19.53 0.80 7.78
C SER A 43 -18.10 1.17 8.19
N THR A 44 -17.37 1.87 7.32
CA THR A 44 -16.00 2.32 7.60
C THR A 44 -15.97 3.30 8.77
N VAL A 45 -16.90 4.25 8.83
CA VAL A 45 -16.99 5.20 9.94
C VAL A 45 -17.36 4.51 11.25
N GLU A 46 -18.33 3.59 11.24
CA GLU A 46 -18.70 2.82 12.44
C GLU A 46 -17.52 1.98 12.96
N MET A 47 -16.79 1.32 12.06
CA MET A 47 -15.61 0.53 12.40
C MET A 47 -14.49 1.41 12.96
N LEU A 48 -14.25 2.57 12.36
CA LEU A 48 -13.21 3.50 12.81
C LEU A 48 -13.52 4.10 14.19
N ASP A 49 -14.78 4.47 14.46
CA ASP A 49 -15.15 4.95 15.80
C ASP A 49 -14.99 3.85 16.85
N CYS A 50 -15.44 2.64 16.52
CA CYS A 50 -15.27 1.47 17.38
C CYS A 50 -13.78 1.20 17.67
N ALA A 51 -12.94 1.15 16.63
CA ALA A 51 -11.50 0.94 16.77
C ALA A 51 -10.83 2.04 17.61
N LYS A 52 -11.22 3.30 17.40
CA LYS A 52 -10.74 4.44 18.18
C LYS A 52 -11.08 4.30 19.67
N LYS A 53 -12.29 3.83 20.00
CA LYS A 53 -12.71 3.57 21.38
C LYS A 53 -11.99 2.37 21.98
N MET A 54 -11.72 1.32 21.20
CA MET A 54 -10.94 0.18 21.66
C MET A 54 -9.48 0.53 22.01
N LEU A 55 -8.91 1.58 21.40
CA LEU A 55 -7.58 2.08 21.76
C LEU A 55 -7.52 2.58 23.22
N MET A 56 -8.63 3.07 23.75
CA MET A 56 -8.72 3.59 25.12
C MET A 56 -9.18 2.48 26.06
N LYS A 57 -8.33 2.09 27.02
CA LYS A 57 -8.58 0.94 27.92
C LYS A 57 -10.00 0.90 28.51
N LYS A 58 -10.47 2.00 29.12
CA LYS A 58 -11.81 2.06 29.75
C LYS A 58 -12.96 1.88 28.76
N HIS A 59 -12.84 2.47 27.57
CA HIS A 59 -13.87 2.38 26.54
C HIS A 59 -13.84 1.02 25.86
N GLY A 60 -12.65 0.46 25.63
CA GLY A 60 -12.49 -0.92 25.16
C GLY A 60 -13.11 -1.94 26.10
N GLU A 61 -12.86 -1.84 27.41
CA GLU A 61 -13.49 -2.70 28.43
C GLU A 61 -15.03 -2.58 28.39
N HIS A 62 -15.58 -1.36 28.31
CA HIS A 62 -17.02 -1.15 28.20
C HIS A 62 -17.63 -1.77 26.93
N ILE A 63 -16.93 -1.68 25.78
CA ILE A 63 -17.37 -2.32 24.54
C ILE A 63 -17.37 -3.84 24.71
N LEU A 64 -16.35 -4.42 25.35
CA LEU A 64 -16.29 -5.86 25.60
C LEU A 64 -17.41 -6.34 26.54
N ASP A 65 -17.74 -5.56 27.57
CA ASP A 65 -18.85 -5.84 28.48
C ASP A 65 -20.20 -5.80 27.74
N GLU A 66 -20.39 -4.86 26.80
CA GLU A 66 -21.60 -4.77 25.97
C GLU A 66 -21.82 -5.94 25.02
N ILE A 67 -20.73 -6.59 24.57
CA ILE A 67 -20.82 -7.79 23.75
C ILE A 67 -21.58 -8.86 24.55
N TYR A 68 -21.30 -9.00 25.84
CA TYR A 68 -22.01 -9.95 26.70
C TYR A 68 -23.37 -9.41 27.15
N ASN A 69 -24.37 -9.50 26.27
CA ASN A 69 -25.73 -9.06 26.54
C ASN A 69 -26.71 -10.24 26.71
N LYS A 70 -27.95 -9.93 27.11
CA LYS A 70 -29.07 -10.90 27.24
C LYS A 70 -29.30 -11.73 25.97
N TYR A 71 -28.78 -11.26 24.84
CA TYR A 71 -29.08 -11.69 23.49
C TYR A 71 -27.82 -12.29 22.82
N MET A 72 -26.96 -12.98 23.58
CA MET A 72 -25.77 -13.65 23.04
C MET A 72 -26.07 -15.04 22.47
N PHE A 73 -27.16 -15.68 22.90
CA PHE A 73 -27.52 -17.06 22.56
C PHE A 73 -28.76 -17.07 21.65
N HIS A 74 -28.55 -16.83 20.36
CA HIS A 74 -29.61 -16.90 19.35
C HIS A 74 -29.58 -18.22 18.61
N ASP A 75 -30.71 -18.92 18.56
CA ASP A 75 -30.87 -20.12 17.76
C ASP A 75 -31.18 -19.71 16.30
N GLU A 76 -30.40 -20.20 15.33
CA GLU A 76 -30.58 -19.82 13.91
C GLU A 76 -31.64 -20.65 13.16
N GLU A 77 -32.18 -21.71 13.79
CA GLU A 77 -33.14 -22.65 13.17
C GLU A 77 -34.61 -22.26 13.38
N LEU A 78 -34.93 -20.96 13.41
CA LEU A 78 -36.31 -20.48 13.53
C LEU A 78 -36.84 -19.93 12.20
N HIS A 79 -38.16 -19.95 12.08
CA HIS A 79 -38.82 -19.51 10.87
C HIS A 79 -38.62 -18.00 10.63
N LYS A 80 -38.47 -17.60 9.35
CA LYS A 80 -38.10 -16.24 8.96
C LYS A 80 -39.02 -15.14 9.53
N TRP A 81 -40.34 -15.39 9.62
CA TRP A 81 -41.28 -14.40 10.18
C TRP A 81 -40.97 -14.07 11.65
N PHE A 82 -40.49 -15.05 12.43
CA PHE A 82 -40.12 -14.85 13.83
C PHE A 82 -38.82 -14.06 13.93
N MET A 83 -37.83 -14.38 13.08
CA MET A 83 -36.55 -13.66 13.01
C MET A 83 -36.72 -12.19 12.60
N ASP A 84 -37.61 -11.91 11.64
CA ASP A 84 -37.89 -10.55 11.17
C ASP A 84 -38.64 -9.72 12.24
N GLU A 85 -39.55 -10.35 12.99
CA GLU A 85 -40.27 -9.72 14.11
C GLU A 85 -39.36 -9.51 15.32
N GLU A 86 -38.52 -10.48 15.65
CA GLU A 86 -37.51 -10.38 16.70
C GLU A 86 -36.55 -9.23 16.41
N LYS A 87 -35.94 -9.17 15.21
CA LYS A 87 -35.05 -8.07 14.80
C LYS A 87 -35.69 -6.69 14.95
N ARG A 88 -37.00 -6.56 14.71
CA ARG A 88 -37.71 -5.28 14.87
C ARG A 88 -37.77 -4.82 16.33
N HIS A 89 -37.95 -5.75 17.26
CA HIS A 89 -38.04 -5.46 18.70
C HIS A 89 -36.69 -5.59 19.42
N TYR A 90 -35.70 -6.18 18.75
CA TYR A 90 -34.37 -6.43 19.26
C TYR A 90 -33.39 -5.39 18.72
N GLN A 91 -33.30 -4.26 19.44
CA GLN A 91 -32.39 -3.16 19.10
C GLN A 91 -31.50 -2.86 20.32
N PRO A 92 -30.31 -3.47 20.44
CA PRO A 92 -29.37 -3.13 21.50
C PRO A 92 -28.85 -1.71 21.29
N ILE A 93 -28.82 -0.92 22.37
CA ILE A 93 -28.19 0.41 22.36
C ILE A 93 -26.69 0.19 22.32
N LYS A 94 -26.06 0.46 21.18
CA LYS A 94 -24.60 0.42 21.03
C LYS A 94 -23.97 1.58 21.84
N SER A 95 -22.82 1.36 22.49
CA SER A 95 -21.98 2.45 23.06
C SER A 95 -21.47 3.46 22.02
N VAL A 96 -21.54 3.11 20.74
CA VAL A 96 -21.12 3.99 19.65
C VAL A 96 -22.09 5.16 19.55
N SER A 97 -21.62 6.38 19.82
CA SER A 97 -22.50 7.55 19.78
C SER A 97 -22.76 7.98 18.33
N ILE A 98 -24.02 8.27 18.04
CA ILE A 98 -24.46 8.72 16.71
C ILE A 98 -23.78 10.06 16.36
N GLU A 99 -23.48 10.88 17.36
CA GLU A 99 -22.80 12.16 17.20
C GLU A 99 -21.36 12.00 16.73
N GLU A 100 -20.60 11.04 17.28
CA GLU A 100 -19.22 10.76 16.87
C GLU A 100 -19.18 10.19 15.45
N ILE A 101 -20.10 9.28 15.11
CA ILE A 101 -20.28 8.79 13.74
C ILE A 101 -20.56 9.97 12.80
N ALA A 102 -21.49 10.86 13.15
CA ALA A 102 -21.84 12.01 12.32
C ALA A 102 -20.65 12.97 12.13
N ALA A 103 -19.83 13.17 13.18
CA ALA A 103 -18.61 13.97 13.12
C ALA A 103 -17.57 13.34 12.18
N LEU A 104 -17.33 12.04 12.28
CA LEU A 104 -16.43 11.31 11.36
C LEU A 104 -16.95 11.35 9.92
N ARG A 105 -18.24 11.11 9.69
CA ARG A 105 -18.87 11.26 8.36
C ARG A 105 -18.63 12.65 7.78
N LYS A 106 -18.72 13.70 8.60
CA LYS A 106 -18.43 15.07 8.17
C LYS A 106 -16.95 15.24 7.77
N GLN A 107 -16.03 14.62 8.51
CA GLN A 107 -14.60 14.65 8.17
C GLN A 107 -14.31 13.92 6.86
N PHE A 108 -14.88 12.73 6.65
CA PHE A 108 -14.77 12.02 5.37
C PHE A 108 -15.31 12.86 4.22
N LYS A 109 -16.50 13.44 4.37
CA LYS A 109 -17.07 14.37 3.38
C LYS A 109 -16.20 15.60 3.17
N GLU A 110 -15.55 16.11 4.21
CA GLU A 110 -14.62 17.23 4.10
C GLU A 110 -13.38 16.82 3.31
N ILE A 111 -12.80 15.64 3.55
CA ILE A 111 -11.65 15.10 2.81
C ILE A 111 -12.03 14.82 1.34
N ASP A 112 -13.21 14.31 1.07
CA ASP A 112 -13.70 14.07 -0.29
C ASP A 112 -14.04 15.37 -1.01
N ALA A 113 -14.54 16.37 -0.27
CA ALA A 113 -14.77 17.72 -0.76
C ALA A 113 -13.48 18.54 -0.85
N MET A 114 -12.43 18.18 -0.11
CA MET A 114 -11.10 18.74 -0.29
C MET A 114 -10.74 18.49 -1.74
N PRO A 115 -10.17 19.50 -2.43
CA PRO A 115 -10.29 19.53 -3.86
C PRO A 115 -9.28 18.57 -4.51
N ALA A 116 -9.64 17.30 -4.61
CA ALA A 116 -9.05 16.34 -5.54
C ALA A 116 -9.01 16.95 -6.95
N LYS A 117 -10.02 17.76 -7.28
CA LYS A 117 -10.06 18.62 -8.48
C LYS A 117 -8.89 19.60 -8.57
N LYS A 118 -8.52 20.31 -7.48
CA LYS A 118 -7.37 21.23 -7.50
C LYS A 118 -6.04 20.50 -7.53
N VAL A 119 -5.94 19.33 -6.89
CA VAL A 119 -4.74 18.49 -6.99
C VAL A 119 -4.59 17.93 -8.41
N ALA A 120 -5.69 17.47 -9.01
CA ALA A 120 -5.74 17.00 -10.40
C ALA A 120 -5.45 18.15 -11.38
N GLU A 121 -6.03 19.33 -11.18
CA GLU A 121 -5.74 20.53 -11.98
C GLU A 121 -4.27 20.93 -11.85
N ALA A 122 -3.72 20.95 -10.64
CA ALA A 122 -2.30 21.25 -10.43
C ALA A 122 -1.38 20.23 -11.11
N LYS A 123 -1.71 18.93 -11.04
CA LYS A 123 -1.00 17.86 -11.76
C LYS A 123 -1.14 18.06 -13.29
N ALA A 124 -2.33 18.37 -13.79
CA ALA A 124 -2.59 18.61 -15.20
C ALA A 124 -1.85 19.84 -15.72
N ARG A 125 -1.81 20.94 -14.95
CA ARG A 125 -1.09 22.17 -15.28
C ARG A 125 0.42 21.94 -15.34
N LYS A 126 0.97 21.18 -14.39
CA LYS A 126 2.38 20.74 -14.41
C LYS A 126 2.68 19.86 -15.64
N LYS A 127 1.82 18.88 -15.94
CA LYS A 127 1.95 18.05 -17.15
C LYS A 127 1.89 18.89 -18.43
N GLN A 128 0.96 19.85 -18.51
CA GLN A 128 0.81 20.73 -19.66
C GLN A 128 2.01 21.67 -19.85
N ALA A 129 2.59 22.20 -18.77
CA ALA A 129 3.79 23.02 -18.85
C ALA A 129 5.00 22.23 -19.39
N VAL A 130 5.19 20.99 -18.91
CA VAL A 130 6.23 20.08 -19.43
C VAL A 130 5.97 19.76 -20.90
N HIS A 131 4.73 19.44 -21.28
CA HIS A 131 4.36 19.15 -22.66
C HIS A 131 4.67 20.33 -23.60
N ARG A 132 4.25 21.55 -23.24
CA ARG A 132 4.54 22.77 -24.02
C ARG A 132 6.04 23.03 -24.17
N GLN A 133 6.85 22.70 -23.15
CA GLN A 133 8.30 22.85 -23.23
C GLN A 133 8.91 21.82 -24.19
N LEU A 134 8.45 20.56 -24.13
CA LEU A 134 8.88 19.50 -25.05
C LEU A 134 8.49 19.81 -26.50
N GLU A 135 7.30 20.38 -26.75
CA GLU A 135 6.90 20.82 -28.09
C GLU A 135 7.81 21.92 -28.66
N LYS A 136 8.19 22.91 -27.84
CA LYS A 136 9.14 23.96 -28.25
C LYS A 136 10.50 23.37 -28.61
N VAL A 137 10.97 22.41 -27.81
CA VAL A 137 12.24 21.71 -28.04
C VAL A 137 12.17 20.87 -29.31
N ARG A 138 11.08 20.15 -29.54
CA ARG A 138 10.82 19.39 -30.77
C ARG A 138 10.86 20.29 -32.01
N LYS A 139 10.21 21.45 -31.97
CA LYS A 139 10.25 22.45 -33.07
C LYS A 139 11.68 22.95 -33.34
N LYS A 140 12.45 23.24 -32.29
CA LYS A 140 13.86 23.67 -32.43
C LYS A 140 14.75 22.55 -32.97
N ALA A 141 14.54 21.31 -32.53
CA ALA A 141 15.28 20.15 -33.01
C ALA A 141 15.03 19.90 -34.51
N ASN A 142 13.77 20.01 -34.96
CA ASN A 142 13.44 19.94 -36.38
C ASN A 142 14.15 21.05 -37.18
N SER A 143 14.11 22.30 -36.68
CA SER A 143 14.81 23.41 -37.34
C SER A 143 16.32 23.22 -37.46
N ILE A 144 16.98 22.57 -36.49
CA ILE A 144 18.43 22.26 -36.56
C ILE A 144 18.70 21.12 -37.54
N SER A 145 17.78 20.15 -37.63
CA SER A 145 17.86 19.07 -38.61
C SER A 145 17.83 19.61 -40.05
N ASP A 146 16.98 20.60 -40.30
CA ASP A 146 16.75 21.19 -41.62
C ASP A 146 17.89 22.13 -42.09
N GLN A 147 18.82 22.52 -41.21
CA GLN A 147 19.97 23.36 -41.58
C GLN A 147 20.98 22.57 -42.43
N THR A 148 21.27 23.03 -43.65
CA THR A 148 22.17 22.36 -44.60
C THR A 148 23.66 22.67 -44.37
N ASP A 149 23.96 23.75 -43.65
CA ASP A 149 25.33 24.32 -43.59
C ASP A 149 26.20 23.72 -42.47
N ILE A 150 25.65 22.80 -41.67
CA ILE A 150 26.27 22.25 -40.46
C ILE A 150 26.48 20.73 -40.63
N SER A 151 27.60 20.20 -40.14
CA SER A 151 27.86 18.75 -40.14
C SER A 151 26.89 17.98 -39.25
N ASP A 152 26.51 16.77 -39.68
CA ASP A 152 25.51 15.95 -38.99
C ASP A 152 25.91 15.57 -37.56
N GLN A 153 27.22 15.41 -37.30
CA GLN A 153 27.72 15.15 -35.96
C GLN A 153 27.47 16.32 -35.00
N SER A 154 27.59 17.55 -35.51
CA SER A 154 27.33 18.77 -34.73
C SER A 154 25.84 18.97 -34.48
N LYS A 155 24.98 18.66 -35.47
CA LYS A 155 23.51 18.67 -35.30
C LYS A 155 23.07 17.74 -34.18
N ARG A 156 23.58 16.50 -34.14
CA ARG A 156 23.25 15.51 -33.10
C ARG A 156 23.59 16.02 -31.70
N LYS A 157 24.80 16.55 -31.50
CA LYS A 157 25.22 17.12 -30.21
C LYS A 157 24.35 18.30 -29.80
N MET A 158 23.95 19.15 -30.74
CA MET A 158 23.09 20.30 -30.46
C MET A 158 21.66 19.89 -30.07
N ILE A 159 21.11 18.87 -30.74
CA ILE A 159 19.81 18.28 -30.41
C ILE A 159 19.84 17.62 -29.03
N GLU A 160 20.89 16.86 -28.72
CA GLU A 160 21.08 16.21 -27.41
C GLU A 160 21.08 17.23 -26.27
N GLN A 161 21.83 18.32 -26.40
CA GLN A 161 21.85 19.41 -25.43
C GLN A 161 20.49 20.10 -25.25
N LEU A 162 19.66 20.18 -26.30
CA LEU A 162 18.32 20.75 -26.20
C LEU A 162 17.38 19.88 -25.37
N TYR A 163 17.45 18.56 -25.54
CA TYR A 163 16.64 17.62 -24.76
C TYR A 163 17.14 17.48 -23.32
N GLU A 164 18.45 17.51 -23.10
CA GLU A 164 19.05 17.51 -21.75
C GLU A 164 18.57 18.70 -20.92
N LYS A 165 18.46 19.89 -21.53
CA LYS A 165 17.94 21.10 -20.88
C LYS A 165 16.42 21.07 -20.64
N ALA A 166 15.68 20.25 -21.39
CA ALA A 166 14.21 20.20 -21.35
C ALA A 166 13.65 19.10 -20.45
N THR A 167 14.46 18.09 -20.14
CA THR A 167 14.08 16.99 -19.25
C THR A 167 14.06 17.49 -17.80
N PRO A 168 12.90 17.51 -17.13
CA PRO A 168 12.84 17.92 -15.73
C PRO A 168 13.61 16.90 -14.88
N LYS A 169 14.63 17.37 -14.16
CA LYS A 169 15.37 16.53 -13.22
C LYS A 169 14.42 16.07 -12.12
N LYS A 170 14.31 14.76 -11.91
CA LYS A 170 13.53 14.22 -10.78
C LYS A 170 14.13 14.77 -9.49
N PRO A 171 13.33 15.36 -8.58
CA PRO A 171 13.86 15.79 -7.29
C PRO A 171 14.45 14.56 -6.57
N LYS A 172 15.68 14.69 -6.07
CA LYS A 172 16.27 13.64 -5.21
C LYS A 172 15.35 13.51 -4.01
N LYS A 173 14.80 12.31 -3.80
CA LYS A 173 14.03 12.02 -2.59
C LYS A 173 15.01 12.08 -1.43
N GLU A 174 14.98 13.16 -0.66
CA GLU A 174 15.55 13.16 0.68
C GLU A 174 14.72 12.16 1.48
N CYS A 175 15.31 11.01 1.79
CA CYS A 175 14.71 10.06 2.73
C CYS A 175 14.56 10.78 4.07
N GLY A 176 13.32 11.02 4.46
CA GLY A 176 12.97 11.62 5.73
C GLY A 176 13.64 10.88 6.89
N SER A 177 14.15 11.69 7.82
CA SER A 177 14.64 11.36 9.15
C SER A 177 14.09 10.04 9.71
N LYS A 178 15.00 9.09 9.94
CA LYS A 178 14.76 8.01 10.91
C LYS A 178 14.44 8.67 12.24
N GLU A 179 13.20 8.55 12.72
CA GLU A 179 12.89 8.82 14.13
C GLU A 179 13.75 7.88 14.97
N VAL A 180 14.79 8.44 15.58
CA VAL A 180 15.53 7.79 16.65
C VAL A 180 14.67 7.93 17.89
N TYR A 181 13.84 6.93 18.20
CA TYR A 181 13.25 6.84 19.53
C TYR A 181 14.38 6.62 20.54
N PRO A 182 14.52 7.47 21.56
CA PRO A 182 15.51 7.23 22.61
C PRO A 182 15.08 5.99 23.38
N SER A 183 15.87 4.92 23.26
CA SER A 183 15.75 3.73 24.10
C SER A 183 15.95 4.16 25.55
N GLN A 184 14.86 4.32 26.29
CA GLN A 184 14.94 4.41 27.74
C GLN A 184 15.43 3.06 28.25
N GLY A 185 16.65 3.06 28.77
CA GLY A 185 17.28 1.89 29.37
C GLY A 185 16.39 1.34 30.48
N TRP A 186 16.08 0.05 30.37
CA TRP A 186 15.47 -0.74 31.42
C TRP A 186 16.46 -0.79 32.60
N GLN A 187 16.33 0.13 33.57
CA GLN A 187 17.02 0.01 34.84
C GLN A 187 16.24 -0.94 35.72
N GLY A 188 16.60 -2.22 35.63
CA GLY A 188 16.27 -3.18 36.67
C GLY A 188 16.89 -2.70 37.99
N GLY A 189 16.04 -2.40 38.96
CA GLY A 189 16.43 -1.99 40.30
C GLY A 189 15.51 -2.62 41.32
N ASN A 190 16.01 -3.68 41.97
CA ASN A 190 15.47 -4.22 43.21
C ASN A 190 15.37 -3.12 44.28
N SER A 191 14.26 -3.05 45.00
CA SER A 191 14.27 -2.68 46.42
C SER A 191 12.98 -3.10 47.13
N CYS A 192 13.17 -3.96 48.14
CA CYS A 192 12.38 -4.22 49.35
C CYS A 192 10.96 -4.79 49.22
#